data_AF-A0A3M2WL01-F1
#
_entry.id   AF-A0A3M2WL01-F1
#
_cell.length_a   1.000
_cell.length_b   1.000
_cell.length_c   1.000
_cell.angle_alpha   90.00
_cell.angle_beta   90.00
_cell.angle_gamma   90.00
#
_symmetry.space_group_name_H-M   'P 1'
#
loop_
_entity.id
_entity.type
_entity.pdbx_description
1 polymer ?
#
loop_
_entity_poly.entity_id
_entity_poly.type
_entity_poly.pdbx_seq_one_letter_code
_entity_poly.pdbx_strand_id
1 'polypeptide(L)'
;PGDDGQPTWNNLLADLRTLILKARPQVIVMPHPAIDPHPDHICAQAAVREALAGLEWQPEVILGYANHLHDNDRWPMGDAYTGISLPPVFDAQLPLVPYSLQLSVATQRDKAMALGMMHDLQPPMPFKRRVRRTLQSMLAGRRWPAEGENEFFRKAVRRHELFWCSRDI
;
A
#
# COMPACT_ATOMS: atom_id res chain seq x y z
N PRO A 1 -20.85 20.18 -4.66
CA PRO A 1 -20.35 18.90 -4.11
C PRO A 1 -20.01 19.07 -2.63
N GLY A 2 -20.60 18.25 -1.74
CA GLY A 2 -20.33 18.36 -0.29
C GLY A 2 -20.34 19.80 0.23
N ASP A 3 -21.26 20.64 -0.27
CA ASP A 3 -21.14 22.11 -0.19
C ASP A 3 -21.32 22.66 1.24
N ASP A 4 -21.58 21.79 2.22
CA ASP A 4 -21.68 22.12 3.63
C ASP A 4 -20.36 21.90 4.40
N GLY A 5 -19.33 21.33 3.77
CA GLY A 5 -18.02 21.07 4.36
C GLY A 5 -18.02 20.04 5.50
N GLN A 6 -19.09 19.25 5.66
CA GLN A 6 -19.22 18.30 6.77
C GLN A 6 -18.51 16.97 6.48
N PRO A 7 -17.86 16.34 7.48
CA PRO A 7 -17.17 15.06 7.32
C PRO A 7 -18.16 13.88 7.37
N THR A 8 -19.09 13.82 6.42
CA THR A 8 -20.09 12.75 6.32
C THR A 8 -19.73 11.74 5.23
N TRP A 9 -20.26 10.51 5.36
CA TRP A 9 -20.10 9.47 4.35
C TRP A 9 -20.59 9.94 2.96
N ASN A 10 -21.77 10.57 2.91
CA ASN A 10 -22.35 11.06 1.67
C ASN A 10 -21.48 12.13 1.00
N ASN A 11 -20.86 13.02 1.77
CA ASN A 11 -19.94 14.02 1.23
C ASN A 11 -18.65 13.38 0.71
N LEU A 12 -18.09 12.42 1.44
CA LEU A 12 -16.95 11.63 0.97
C LEU A 12 -17.27 10.95 -0.38
N LEU A 13 -18.43 10.30 -0.51
CA LEU A 13 -18.85 9.68 -1.77
C LEU A 13 -19.02 10.70 -2.89
N ALA A 14 -19.64 11.86 -2.61
CA ALA A 14 -19.83 12.92 -3.59
C ALA A 14 -18.48 13.48 -4.10
N ASP A 15 -17.51 13.66 -3.21
CA ASP A 15 -16.17 14.11 -3.54
C ASP A 15 -15.42 13.07 -4.36
N LEU A 16 -15.46 11.80 -3.95
CA LEU A 16 -14.86 10.69 -4.69
C LEU A 16 -15.46 10.58 -6.10
N ARG A 17 -16.79 10.64 -6.25
CA ARG A 17 -17.47 10.63 -7.55
C ARG A 17 -17.01 11.78 -8.43
N THR A 18 -16.92 12.98 -7.86
CA THR A 18 -16.44 14.17 -8.58
C THR A 18 -15.00 13.96 -9.08
N LEU A 19 -14.11 13.45 -8.23
CA LEU A 19 -12.72 13.17 -8.58
C LEU A 19 -12.61 12.09 -9.66
N ILE A 20 -13.38 11.00 -9.55
CA ILE A 20 -13.37 9.89 -10.52
C ILE A 20 -13.87 10.36 -11.89
N LEU A 21 -14.99 11.10 -11.94
CA LEU A 21 -15.53 11.61 -13.20
C LEU A 21 -14.61 12.64 -13.87
N LYS A 22 -13.85 13.40 -13.07
CA LYS A 22 -12.85 14.35 -13.56
C LYS A 22 -11.59 13.67 -14.07
N ALA A 23 -11.05 12.72 -13.31
CA ALA A 23 -9.79 12.05 -13.62
C ALA A 23 -9.96 10.96 -14.69
N ARG A 24 -11.14 10.35 -14.78
CA ARG A 24 -11.47 9.20 -15.66
C ARG A 24 -10.36 8.14 -15.66
N PRO A 25 -9.99 7.60 -14.48
CA PRO A 25 -8.88 6.67 -14.40
C PRO A 25 -9.21 5.36 -15.11
N GLN A 26 -8.28 4.85 -15.92
CA GLN A 26 -8.36 3.49 -16.45
C GLN A 26 -8.02 2.44 -15.38
N VAL A 27 -7.22 2.83 -14.39
CA VAL A 27 -6.76 1.95 -13.31
C VAL A 27 -7.01 2.64 -11.97
N ILE A 28 -7.66 1.95 -11.04
CA ILE A 28 -7.74 2.37 -9.64
C ILE A 28 -6.90 1.44 -8.78
N VAL A 29 -6.04 2.02 -7.94
CA VAL A 29 -5.19 1.30 -7.00
C VAL A 29 -5.71 1.58 -5.59
N MET A 30 -6.04 0.53 -4.83
CA MET A 30 -6.61 0.66 -3.48
C MET A 30 -6.25 -0.53 -2.59
N PRO A 31 -6.36 -0.43 -1.25
CA PRO A 31 -6.10 -1.56 -0.37
C PRO A 31 -7.00 -2.76 -0.68
N HIS A 32 -6.46 -3.97 -0.57
CA HIS A 32 -7.26 -5.19 -0.65
C HIS A 32 -7.78 -5.58 0.74
N PRO A 33 -9.09 -5.53 1.01
CA PRO A 33 -9.63 -5.60 2.38
C PRO A 33 -9.33 -6.93 3.10
N ALA A 34 -9.23 -8.03 2.36
CA ALA A 34 -8.89 -9.34 2.95
C ALA A 34 -7.39 -9.53 3.27
N ILE A 35 -6.51 -8.71 2.69
CA ILE A 35 -5.05 -8.86 2.82
C ILE A 35 -4.48 -7.73 3.70
N ASP A 36 -5.07 -6.54 3.62
CA ASP A 36 -4.77 -5.38 4.45
C ASP A 36 -6.01 -4.97 5.27
N PRO A 37 -6.25 -5.63 6.42
CA PRO A 37 -7.49 -5.50 7.18
C PRO A 37 -7.48 -4.30 8.13
N HIS A 38 -6.67 -3.26 7.86
CA HIS A 38 -6.73 -2.04 8.65
C HIS A 38 -8.11 -1.37 8.50
N PRO A 39 -8.80 -0.97 9.59
CA PRO A 39 -10.16 -0.42 9.51
C PRO A 39 -10.31 0.72 8.49
N ASP A 40 -9.38 1.67 8.50
CA ASP A 40 -9.40 2.80 7.56
C ASP A 40 -9.23 2.34 6.10
N HIS A 41 -8.44 1.29 5.86
CA HIS A 41 -8.23 0.74 4.52
C HIS A 41 -9.49 0.03 3.99
N ILE A 42 -10.18 -0.70 4.87
CA ILE A 42 -11.47 -1.32 4.56
C ILE A 42 -12.50 -0.24 4.23
N CYS A 43 -12.62 0.80 5.07
CA CYS A 43 -13.56 1.90 4.84
C CYS A 43 -13.23 2.70 3.57
N ALA A 44 -11.95 2.98 3.31
CA ALA A 44 -11.53 3.68 2.10
C ALA A 44 -11.87 2.87 0.83
N GLN A 45 -11.62 1.56 0.84
CA GLN A 45 -11.98 0.69 -0.28
C GLN A 45 -13.50 0.63 -0.48
N ALA A 46 -14.28 0.53 0.61
CA ALA A 46 -15.73 0.51 0.54
C ALA A 46 -16.29 1.82 -0.04
N ALA A 47 -15.74 2.97 0.39
CA ALA A 47 -16.13 4.27 -0.13
C ALA A 47 -15.85 4.41 -1.64
N VAL A 48 -14.68 3.95 -2.10
CA VAL A 48 -14.35 3.98 -3.53
C VAL A 48 -15.27 3.07 -4.34
N ARG A 49 -15.56 1.86 -3.85
CA ARG A 49 -16.51 0.93 -4.52
C ARG A 49 -17.92 1.50 -4.58
N GLU A 50 -18.43 2.05 -3.49
CA GLU A 50 -19.75 2.67 -3.46
C GLU A 50 -19.82 3.94 -4.32
N ALA A 51 -18.73 4.71 -4.36
CA ALA A 51 -18.62 5.86 -5.23
C ALA A 51 -18.70 5.44 -6.70
N LEU A 52 -18.04 4.34 -7.10
CA LEU A 52 -18.06 3.80 -8.46
C LEU A 52 -19.44 3.28 -8.89
N ALA A 53 -20.23 2.74 -7.95
CA ALA A 53 -21.53 2.16 -8.25
C ALA A 53 -22.46 3.17 -8.95
N GLY A 54 -22.83 2.86 -10.20
CA GLY A 54 -23.72 3.69 -11.01
C GLY A 54 -23.07 4.93 -11.65
N LEU A 55 -21.74 5.10 -11.58
CA LEU A 55 -21.05 6.15 -12.34
C LEU A 55 -21.01 5.82 -13.84
N GLU A 56 -21.12 6.87 -14.66
CA GLU A 56 -20.98 6.79 -16.12
C GLU A 56 -19.59 6.31 -16.55
N TRP A 57 -18.55 6.68 -15.79
CA TRP A 57 -17.19 6.21 -16.01
C TRP A 57 -16.86 5.07 -15.04
N GLN A 58 -16.35 3.96 -15.59
CA GLN A 58 -15.80 2.85 -14.83
C GLN A 58 -14.34 2.65 -15.23
N PRO A 59 -13.43 2.35 -14.28
CA PRO A 59 -12.08 1.93 -14.62
C PRO A 59 -12.11 0.62 -15.42
N GLU A 60 -10.99 0.24 -16.04
CA GLU A 60 -10.86 -1.06 -16.72
C GLU A 60 -10.36 -2.15 -15.75
N VAL A 61 -9.66 -1.73 -14.70
CA VAL A 61 -9.07 -2.63 -13.71
C VAL A 61 -8.90 -1.96 -12.35
N ILE A 62 -9.15 -2.75 -11.32
CA ILE A 62 -8.82 -2.44 -9.93
C ILE A 62 -7.58 -3.25 -9.54
N LEU A 63 -6.59 -2.58 -8.97
CA LEU A 63 -5.39 -3.19 -8.40
C LEU A 63 -5.42 -3.05 -6.88
N GLY A 64 -5.67 -4.18 -6.21
CA GLY A 64 -5.58 -4.31 -4.76
C GLY A 64 -4.12 -4.34 -4.31
N TYR A 65 -3.71 -3.54 -3.32
CA TYR A 65 -2.40 -3.68 -2.67
C TYR A 65 -2.53 -4.05 -1.19
N ALA A 66 -1.42 -4.46 -0.59
CA ALA A 66 -1.31 -4.63 0.85
C ALA A 66 -0.12 -3.84 1.40
N ASN A 67 -0.39 -3.00 2.39
CA ASN A 67 0.59 -2.18 3.09
C ASN A 67 0.87 -2.70 4.50
N HIS A 68 -0.21 -3.06 5.22
CA HIS A 68 -0.16 -3.62 6.56
C HIS A 68 -0.75 -5.03 6.58
N LEU A 69 0.02 -6.02 7.01
CA LEU A 69 -0.51 -7.32 7.41
C LEU A 69 -0.62 -7.35 8.93
N HIS A 70 -1.85 -7.40 9.42
CA HIS A 70 -2.16 -7.40 10.86
C HIS A 70 -1.43 -8.53 11.61
N ASP A 71 -1.35 -9.70 10.99
CA ASP A 71 -0.78 -10.90 11.62
C ASP A 71 0.71 -11.11 11.32
N ASN A 72 1.31 -10.25 10.49
CA ASN A 72 2.71 -10.42 10.10
C ASN A 72 3.41 -9.09 9.82
N ASP A 73 3.88 -8.46 10.90
CA ASP A 73 4.75 -7.28 10.83
C ASP A 73 6.06 -7.50 10.07
N ARG A 74 6.48 -8.75 9.85
CA ARG A 74 7.73 -9.05 9.15
C ARG A 74 7.55 -9.06 7.63
N TRP A 75 6.34 -9.31 7.14
CA TRP A 75 6.05 -9.27 5.72
C TRP A 75 6.33 -7.85 5.16
N PRO A 76 6.91 -7.74 3.95
CA PRO A 76 7.42 -8.83 3.12
C PRO A 76 8.72 -9.44 3.65
N MET A 77 8.85 -10.75 3.50
CA MET A 77 10.03 -11.50 3.95
C MET A 77 11.23 -11.22 3.04
N GLY A 78 12.44 -11.40 3.57
CA GLY A 78 13.69 -11.16 2.84
C GLY A 78 14.18 -9.71 2.89
N ASP A 79 15.35 -9.51 2.30
CA ASP A 79 16.09 -8.25 2.33
C ASP A 79 15.43 -7.16 1.49
N ALA A 80 15.70 -5.90 1.83
CA ALA A 80 15.32 -4.75 1.00
C ALA A 80 15.83 -4.93 -0.45
N TYR A 81 15.15 -4.32 -1.42
CA TYR A 81 15.45 -4.42 -2.86
C TYR A 81 15.32 -5.82 -3.48
N THR A 82 15.09 -6.87 -2.69
CA THR A 82 14.77 -8.20 -3.21
C THR A 82 13.29 -8.31 -3.57
N GLY A 83 12.88 -9.46 -4.09
CA GLY A 83 11.50 -9.69 -4.50
C GLY A 83 10.53 -9.65 -3.32
N ILE A 84 9.31 -9.14 -3.54
CA ILE A 84 8.25 -9.22 -2.55
C ILE A 84 7.67 -10.64 -2.50
N SER A 85 7.55 -11.19 -1.29
CA SER A 85 6.88 -12.48 -1.05
C SER A 85 5.36 -12.32 -1.17
N LEU A 86 4.65 -13.37 -1.59
CA LEU A 86 3.20 -13.40 -1.43
C LEU A 86 2.84 -13.29 0.07
N PRO A 87 1.78 -12.56 0.44
CA PRO A 87 1.28 -12.53 1.80
C PRO A 87 0.65 -13.88 2.17
N PRO A 88 0.64 -14.25 3.46
CA PRO A 88 -0.18 -15.35 3.92
C PRO A 88 -1.66 -15.04 3.67
N VAL A 89 -2.37 -15.98 3.04
CA VAL A 89 -3.81 -15.92 2.82
C VAL A 89 -4.38 -17.24 3.31
N PHE A 90 -5.28 -17.18 4.30
CA PHE A 90 -5.83 -18.37 4.95
C PHE A 90 -7.21 -18.78 4.42
N ASP A 91 -7.90 -17.87 3.71
CA ASP A 91 -9.14 -18.19 3.02
C ASP A 91 -8.83 -18.69 1.60
N ALA A 92 -8.96 -19.99 1.40
CA ALA A 92 -8.75 -20.64 0.11
C ALA A 92 -9.84 -20.31 -0.94
N GLN A 93 -10.97 -19.75 -0.51
CA GLN A 93 -12.06 -19.37 -1.41
C GLN A 93 -11.89 -17.97 -2.00
N LEU A 94 -10.97 -17.17 -1.46
CA LEU A 94 -10.72 -15.81 -1.92
C LEU A 94 -10.07 -15.82 -3.32
N PRO A 95 -10.75 -15.31 -4.36
CA PRO A 95 -10.18 -15.26 -5.71
C PRO A 95 -9.10 -14.18 -5.78
N LEU A 96 -7.84 -14.61 -5.88
CA LEU A 96 -6.69 -13.72 -5.94
C LEU A 96 -5.91 -13.93 -7.24
N VAL A 97 -5.94 -12.92 -8.12
CA VAL A 97 -5.15 -12.90 -9.36
C VAL A 97 -3.93 -12.01 -9.16
N PRO A 98 -2.73 -12.56 -8.87
CA PRO A 98 -1.55 -11.75 -8.61
C PRO A 98 -1.09 -11.05 -9.89
N TYR A 99 -0.75 -9.77 -9.75
CA TYR A 99 -0.14 -8.96 -10.79
C TYR A 99 1.17 -8.38 -10.25
N SER A 100 2.28 -8.68 -10.91
CA SER A 100 3.60 -8.24 -10.47
C SER A 100 4.26 -7.34 -11.50
N LEU A 101 4.74 -6.19 -11.04
CA LEU A 101 5.42 -5.19 -11.87
C LEU A 101 6.89 -5.12 -11.45
N GLN A 102 7.80 -5.50 -12.34
CA GLN A 102 9.23 -5.37 -12.08
C GLN A 102 9.66 -3.91 -12.11
N LEU A 103 10.53 -3.54 -11.17
CA LEU A 103 11.09 -2.20 -11.06
C LEU A 103 12.58 -2.21 -11.42
N SER A 104 12.97 -1.31 -12.31
CA SER A 104 14.38 -1.02 -12.55
C SER A 104 15.04 -0.48 -11.27
N VAL A 105 16.36 -0.59 -11.16
CA VAL A 105 17.11 -0.01 -10.03
C VAL A 105 16.92 1.51 -9.95
N ALA A 106 16.81 2.19 -11.10
CA ALA A 106 16.51 3.62 -11.15
C ALA A 106 15.13 3.91 -10.52
N THR A 107 14.09 3.18 -10.93
CA THR A 107 12.74 3.33 -10.38
C THR A 107 12.68 3.00 -8.88
N GLN A 108 13.45 2.02 -8.41
CA GLN A 108 13.55 1.73 -6.98
C GLN A 108 14.16 2.89 -6.20
N ARG A 109 15.18 3.56 -6.74
CA ARG A 109 15.76 4.77 -6.14
C ARG A 109 14.79 5.93 -6.16
N ASP A 110 14.09 6.15 -7.26
CA ASP A 110 13.05 7.19 -7.36
C ASP A 110 11.94 6.96 -6.35
N LYS A 111 11.49 5.70 -6.18
CA LYS A 111 10.54 5.31 -5.14
C LYS A 111 11.10 5.62 -3.75
N ALA A 112 12.34 5.26 -3.47
CA ALA A 112 12.96 5.53 -2.18
C ALA A 112 13.08 7.05 -1.89
N MET A 113 13.42 7.86 -2.89
CA MET A 113 13.44 9.32 -2.77
C MET A 113 12.04 9.88 -2.50
N ALA A 114 11.01 9.40 -3.22
CA ALA A 114 9.63 9.81 -3.00
C ALA A 114 9.15 9.46 -1.58
N LEU A 115 9.48 8.26 -1.08
CA LEU A 115 9.22 7.89 0.32
C LEU A 115 9.98 8.79 1.30
N GLY A 116 11.21 9.16 0.96
CA GLY A 116 12.00 10.13 1.72
C GLY A 116 11.35 11.51 1.82
N MET A 117 10.47 11.89 0.90
CA MET A 117 9.75 13.15 0.97
C MET A 117 8.51 13.10 1.88
N MET A 118 8.10 11.90 2.34
CA MET A 118 6.95 11.75 3.23
C MET A 118 7.35 12.06 4.68
N HIS A 119 6.73 13.09 5.27
CA HIS A 119 7.08 13.60 6.59
C HIS A 119 6.93 12.57 7.72
N ASP A 120 5.97 11.65 7.62
CA ASP A 120 5.73 10.56 8.57
C ASP A 120 6.86 9.51 8.60
N LEU A 121 7.65 9.43 7.52
CA LEU A 121 8.78 8.51 7.41
C LEU A 121 10.12 9.11 7.86
N GLN A 122 10.17 10.43 8.09
CA GLN A 122 11.35 11.19 8.51
C GLN A 122 11.68 11.26 10.02
N PRO A 123 10.80 10.95 10.98
CA PRO A 123 11.15 11.09 12.39
C PRO A 123 12.35 10.21 12.77
N PRO A 124 13.29 10.73 13.58
CA PRO A 124 14.48 9.99 13.96
C PRO A 124 14.09 8.76 14.79
N MET A 125 14.85 7.69 14.60
CA MET A 125 14.62 6.46 15.33
C MET A 125 14.83 6.65 16.85
N PRO A 126 13.87 6.22 17.70
CA PRO A 126 14.07 6.18 19.15
C PRO A 126 15.32 5.39 19.55
N PHE A 127 16.05 5.85 20.56
CA PHE A 127 17.30 5.24 21.03
C PHE A 127 17.20 3.72 21.25
N LYS A 128 16.12 3.25 21.90
CA LYS A 128 15.85 1.82 22.12
C LYS A 128 15.81 1.01 20.81
N ARG A 129 15.23 1.58 19.75
CA ARG A 129 15.17 0.94 18.43
C ARG A 129 16.55 0.92 17.76
N ARG A 130 17.36 1.98 17.93
CA ARG A 130 18.75 2.03 17.43
C ARG A 130 19.61 0.93 18.03
N VAL A 131 19.62 0.81 19.37
CA VAL A 131 20.35 -0.27 20.08
C VAL A 131 19.89 -1.65 19.60
N ARG A 132 18.57 -1.87 19.50
CA ARG A 132 18.02 -3.13 18.98
C ARG A 132 18.50 -3.44 17.57
N ARG A 133 18.57 -2.44 16.67
CA ARG A 133 19.06 -2.63 15.31
C ARG A 133 20.53 -3.00 15.29
N THR A 134 21.37 -2.32 16.08
CA THR A 134 22.80 -2.66 16.20
C THR A 134 23.00 -4.10 16.65
N LEU A 135 22.27 -4.54 17.67
CA LEU A 135 22.31 -5.93 18.14
C LEU A 135 21.85 -6.92 17.05
N GLN A 136 20.75 -6.61 16.34
CA GLN A 136 20.26 -7.46 15.24
C GLN A 136 21.25 -7.54 14.07
N SER A 137 21.94 -6.45 13.76
CA SER A 137 22.99 -6.45 12.73
C SER A 137 24.20 -7.27 13.17
N MET A 138 24.64 -7.15 14.43
CA MET A 138 25.80 -7.89 14.95
C MET A 138 25.53 -9.38 15.15
N LEU A 139 24.38 -9.74 15.73
CA LEU A 139 24.10 -11.12 16.13
C LEU A 139 23.36 -11.93 15.07
N ALA A 140 22.55 -11.27 14.22
CA ALA A 140 21.69 -11.94 13.24
C ALA A 140 21.97 -11.50 11.80
N GLY A 141 23.01 -10.69 11.55
CA GLY A 141 23.40 -10.25 10.22
C GLY A 141 22.35 -9.37 9.51
N ARG A 142 21.37 -8.83 10.25
CA ARG A 142 20.24 -8.11 9.65
C ARG A 142 20.70 -6.80 9.00
N ARG A 143 20.39 -6.64 7.72
CA ARG A 143 20.67 -5.43 6.93
C ARG A 143 19.46 -4.50 6.91
N TRP A 144 19.73 -3.19 6.98
CA TRP A 144 18.73 -2.14 6.88
C TRP A 144 18.97 -1.31 5.62
N PRO A 145 17.91 -0.77 4.99
CA PRO A 145 18.03 0.06 3.79
C PRO A 145 18.90 1.29 4.04
N ALA A 146 19.59 1.75 2.99
CA ALA A 146 20.41 2.95 3.08
C ALA A 146 19.58 4.25 3.05
N GLU A 147 18.38 4.21 2.48
CA GLU A 147 17.59 5.40 2.15
C GLU A 147 16.73 5.92 3.31
N GLY A 148 16.64 5.20 4.44
CA GLY A 148 15.87 5.69 5.57
C GLY A 148 15.93 4.82 6.83
N GLU A 149 15.73 5.47 7.98
CA GLU A 149 15.64 4.79 9.26
C GLU A 149 14.29 4.07 9.45
N ASN A 150 13.23 4.47 8.74
CA ASN A 150 11.92 3.83 8.91
C ASN A 150 11.92 2.39 8.35
N GLU A 151 11.29 1.45 9.07
CA GLU A 151 11.14 0.06 8.58
C GLU A 151 10.30 -0.01 7.29
N PHE A 152 9.50 1.03 7.01
CA PHE A 152 8.74 1.15 5.78
C PHE A 152 9.61 1.06 4.52
N PHE A 153 10.81 1.67 4.51
CA PHE A 153 11.74 1.58 3.38
C PHE A 153 12.12 0.13 3.05
N ARG A 154 12.32 -0.70 4.09
CA ARG A 154 12.61 -2.14 3.92
C ARG A 154 11.44 -2.85 3.25
N LYS A 155 10.21 -2.48 3.61
CA LYS A 155 9.00 -3.14 3.12
C LYS A 155 8.63 -2.70 1.71
N ALA A 156 8.70 -1.40 1.45
CA ALA A 156 8.17 -0.76 0.24
C ALA A 156 9.15 -0.76 -0.93
N VAL A 157 10.46 -0.61 -0.72
CA VAL A 157 11.42 -0.55 -1.84
C VAL A 157 11.87 -1.97 -2.20
N ARG A 158 11.18 -2.58 -3.17
CA ARG A 158 11.38 -3.97 -3.61
C ARG A 158 11.71 -4.06 -5.10
N ARG A 159 12.23 -5.21 -5.54
CA ARG A 159 12.53 -5.49 -6.97
C ARG A 159 11.28 -5.45 -7.84
N HIS A 160 10.13 -5.75 -7.27
CA HIS A 160 8.86 -5.76 -7.97
C HIS A 160 7.73 -5.37 -7.01
N GLU A 161 6.74 -4.66 -7.54
CA GLU A 161 5.46 -4.45 -6.85
C GLU A 161 4.57 -5.68 -7.02
N LEU A 162 3.65 -5.86 -6.09
CA LEU A 162 2.64 -6.91 -6.11
C LEU A 162 1.27 -6.32 -5.85
N PHE A 163 0.34 -6.66 -6.73
CA PHE A 163 -1.06 -6.28 -6.67
C PHE A 163 -1.95 -7.50 -6.88
N TRP A 164 -3.23 -7.35 -6.57
CA TRP A 164 -4.29 -8.29 -6.93
C TRP A 164 -5.25 -7.64 -7.90
N CYS A 165 -5.32 -8.21 -9.10
CA CYS A 165 -6.15 -7.70 -10.17
C CYS A 165 -7.61 -8.12 -9.95
N SER A 166 -8.52 -7.16 -10.02
CA SER A 166 -9.95 -7.38 -10.10
C SER A 166 -10.51 -6.56 -11.26
N ARG A 167 -11.34 -7.20 -12.08
CA ARG A 167 -12.14 -6.55 -13.13
C ARG A 167 -13.61 -6.43 -12.74
N ASP A 168 -13.92 -6.82 -11.50
CA ASP A 168 -15.26 -6.78 -10.93
C ASP A 168 -15.48 -5.40 -10.31
N ILE A 169 -16.15 -4.56 -11.09
CA ILE A 169 -16.41 -3.16 -10.79
C ILE A 169 -17.89 -2.99 -10.46
#